data_AF-A0A7Z7N0P3-F1
#
_entry.id   AF-A0A7Z7N0P3-F1
#
_cell.length_a   1.000
_cell.length_b   1.000
_cell.length_c   1.000
_cell.angle_alpha   90.00
_cell.angle_beta   90.00
_cell.angle_gamma   90.00
#
_symmetry.space_group_name_H-M   'P 1'
#
loop_
_entity.id
_entity.type
_entity.pdbx_description
1 polymer ?
#
loop_
_entity_poly.entity_id
_entity_poly.type
_entity_poly.pdbx_seq_one_letter_code
_entity_poly.pdbx_strand_id
1 'polypeptide(L)'
;MRRTAENKLKVVAVRIDPVIEQRLRVLADATGRKQSFFLQQMIEGGIDAIEEAWLSPDTLAKVRSGALPDLLDKHPTTSDLFDLGASDPAP
;
A
#
# COMPACT_ATOMS: atom_id res chain seq x y z
N MET A 1 8.33 25.64 -17.80
CA MET A 1 8.65 24.82 -16.60
C MET A 1 7.58 23.75 -16.45
N ARG A 2 7.88 22.48 -16.72
CA ARG A 2 6.98 21.35 -16.42
C ARG A 2 7.41 20.77 -15.07
N ARG A 3 6.59 20.94 -14.03
CA ARG A 3 6.75 20.23 -12.75
C ARG A 3 6.20 18.83 -12.97
N THR A 4 7.07 17.85 -13.17
CA THR A 4 6.67 16.44 -13.12
C THR A 4 6.46 16.11 -11.65
N ALA A 5 5.22 16.14 -11.18
CA ALA A 5 4.91 15.61 -9.86
C ALA A 5 5.10 14.09 -9.93
N GLU A 6 6.19 13.58 -9.35
CA GLU A 6 6.38 12.15 -9.17
C GLU A 6 5.20 11.60 -8.38
N ASN A 7 4.37 10.80 -9.03
CA ASN A 7 3.25 10.15 -8.38
C ASN A 7 3.80 9.02 -7.50
N LYS A 8 4.03 9.30 -6.21
CA LYS A 8 4.54 8.34 -5.22
C LYS A 8 3.53 7.25 -4.82
N LEU A 9 2.35 7.22 -5.44
CA LEU A 9 1.31 6.23 -5.14
C LEU A 9 1.71 4.86 -5.70
N LYS A 10 1.57 3.82 -4.88
CA LYS A 10 1.77 2.42 -5.28
C LYS A 10 0.43 1.77 -5.58
N VAL A 11 0.36 0.94 -6.62
CA VAL A 11 -0.82 0.12 -6.93
C VAL A 11 -0.76 -1.16 -6.12
N VAL A 12 -1.83 -1.45 -5.39
CA VAL A 12 -1.96 -2.68 -4.59
C VAL A 12 -3.21 -3.42 -5.05
N ALA A 13 -3.06 -4.69 -5.45
CA ALA A 13 -4.17 -5.58 -5.75
C ALA A 13 -4.42 -6.51 -4.56
N VAL A 14 -5.64 -6.50 -4.03
CA VAL A 14 -6.03 -7.30 -2.86
C VAL A 14 -7.21 -8.19 -3.24
N ARG A 15 -7.19 -9.45 -2.81
CA ARG A 15 -8.34 -10.35 -2.93
C ARG A 15 -9.24 -10.12 -1.71
N ILE A 16 -10.50 -9.80 -1.97
CA ILE A 16 -11.50 -9.60 -0.92
C ILE A 16 -12.68 -10.53 -1.14
N ASP A 17 -13.38 -10.83 -0.05
CA ASP A 17 -14.63 -11.59 -0.11
C ASP A 17 -15.71 -10.82 -0.92
N PRO A 18 -16.54 -11.49 -1.74
CA PRO A 18 -17.59 -10.84 -2.52
C PRO A 18 -18.55 -9.98 -1.69
N VAL A 19 -18.81 -10.35 -0.43
CA VAL A 19 -19.66 -9.56 0.47
C VAL A 19 -19.01 -8.21 0.79
N ILE A 20 -17.69 -8.16 0.93
CA ILE A 20 -16.96 -6.91 1.16
C ILE A 20 -17.00 -6.03 -0.10
N GLU A 21 -16.81 -6.62 -1.28
CA GLU A 21 -16.92 -5.92 -2.56
C GLU A 21 -18.31 -5.29 -2.73
N GLN A 22 -19.37 -6.03 -2.42
CA GLN A 22 -20.74 -5.53 -2.46
C GLN A 22 -20.97 -4.36 -1.48
N ARG A 23 -20.41 -4.42 -0.27
CA ARG A 23 -20.50 -3.33 0.71
C ARG A 23 -19.76 -2.07 0.22
N LEU A 24 -18.57 -2.25 -0.36
CA LEU A 24 -17.81 -1.14 -0.95
C LEU A 24 -18.57 -0.50 -2.11
N ARG A 25 -19.25 -1.31 -2.94
CA ARG A 25 -20.12 -0.82 -4.02
C ARG A 25 -21.26 0.04 -3.49
N VAL A 26 -21.99 -0.43 -2.48
CA VAL A 26 -23.08 0.36 -1.87
C VAL A 26 -22.57 1.69 -1.30
N LEU A 27 -21.41 1.67 -0.63
CA LEU A 27 -20.78 2.89 -0.11
C LEU A 27 -20.37 3.85 -1.23
N ALA A 28 -19.81 3.32 -2.32
CA ALA A 28 -19.47 4.08 -3.51
C ALA A 28 -20.71 4.77 -4.11
N ASP A 29 -21.77 4.00 -4.35
CA ASP A 29 -23.00 4.49 -4.96
C ASP A 29 -23.71 5.52 -4.06
N ALA A 30 -23.75 5.29 -2.75
CA ALA A 30 -24.39 6.20 -1.80
C ALA A 30 -23.65 7.54 -1.61
N THR A 31 -22.34 7.57 -1.86
CA THR A 31 -21.50 8.76 -1.61
C THR A 31 -21.00 9.44 -2.88
N GLY A 32 -21.22 8.84 -4.06
CA GLY A 32 -20.68 9.31 -5.34
C GLY A 32 -19.16 9.14 -5.47
N ARG A 33 -18.54 8.26 -4.68
CA ARG A 33 -17.09 8.00 -4.68
C ARG A 33 -16.76 6.65 -5.32
N LYS A 34 -15.49 6.42 -5.66
CA LYS A 34 -15.03 5.11 -6.18
C LYS A 34 -14.80 4.13 -5.03
N GLN A 35 -15.02 2.83 -5.26
CA GLN A 35 -14.73 1.79 -4.26
C GLN A 35 -13.28 1.82 -3.75
N SER A 36 -12.32 2.10 -4.65
CA SER A 36 -10.89 2.21 -4.32
C SER A 36 -10.59 3.27 -3.26
N PHE A 37 -11.40 4.33 -3.19
CA PHE A 37 -11.26 5.36 -2.16
C PHE A 37 -11.49 4.77 -0.76
N PHE A 38 -12.53 3.96 -0.59
CA PHE A 38 -12.84 3.35 0.70
C PHE A 38 -11.83 2.27 1.09
N LEU A 39 -11.32 1.52 0.13
CA LEU A 39 -10.23 0.57 0.38
C LEU A 39 -8.97 1.31 0.85
N GLN A 40 -8.60 2.40 0.19
CA GLN A 40 -7.48 3.24 0.61
C GLN A 40 -7.69 3.81 2.01
N GLN A 41 -8.85 4.38 2.31
CA GLN A 41 -9.15 4.93 3.63
C GLN A 41 -9.15 3.88 4.74
N MET A 42 -9.60 2.66 4.45
CA MET A 42 -9.54 1.56 5.41
C MET A 42 -8.10 1.14 5.70
N ILE A 43 -7.23 1.14 4.70
CA ILE A 43 -5.80 0.82 4.87
C ILE A 43 -5.11 1.95 5.64
N GLU A 44 -5.26 3.20 5.21
CA GLU A 44 -4.61 4.36 5.82
C GLU A 44 -5.08 4.62 7.24
N GLY A 45 -6.39 4.49 7.51
CA GLY A 45 -6.95 4.70 8.85
C GLY A 45 -6.91 3.46 9.74
N GLY A 46 -6.74 2.27 9.17
CA GLY A 46 -6.75 1.00 9.91
C GLY A 46 -5.37 0.49 10.30
N ILE A 47 -4.29 1.02 9.72
CA ILE A 47 -2.94 0.49 9.92
C ILE A 47 -2.51 0.54 11.39
N ASP A 48 -2.76 1.65 12.09
CA ASP A 48 -2.39 1.81 13.51
C ASP A 48 -3.06 0.75 14.40
N ALA A 49 -4.34 0.45 14.13
CA ALA A 49 -5.10 -0.54 14.87
C ALA A 49 -4.62 -1.97 14.57
N ILE A 50 -4.21 -2.24 13.32
CA ILE A 50 -3.63 -3.52 12.92
C ILE A 50 -2.26 -3.70 13.60
N GLU A 51 -1.43 -2.66 13.61
CA GLU A 51 -0.13 -2.70 14.29
C GLU A 51 -0.29 -3.03 15.78
N GLU A 52 -1.25 -2.39 16.46
CA GLU A 52 -1.50 -2.64 17.88
C GLU A 52 -2.07 -4.05 18.16
N ALA A 53 -2.88 -4.59 17.24
CA ALA A 53 -3.46 -5.92 17.40
C ALA A 53 -2.45 -7.07 17.17
N TRP A 54 -1.43 -6.85 16.33
CA TRP A 54 -0.53 -7.92 15.87
C TRP A 54 0.93 -7.78 16.32
N LEU A 55 1.35 -6.59 16.76
CA LEU A 55 2.72 -6.36 17.24
C LEU A 55 2.77 -6.43 18.77
N SER A 56 3.88 -6.96 19.29
CA SER A 56 4.19 -6.81 20.71
C SER A 56 4.41 -5.33 21.06
N PRO A 57 4.14 -4.89 22.30
CA PRO A 57 4.37 -3.50 22.71
C PRO A 57 5.78 -2.99 22.42
N ASP A 58 6.79 -3.84 22.62
CA ASP A 58 8.20 -3.52 22.34
C ASP A 58 8.47 -3.34 20.83
N THR A 59 7.82 -4.15 19.98
CA THR A 59 7.91 -4.01 18.51
C THR A 59 7.15 -2.78 18.02
N LEU A 60 5.95 -2.53 18.55
CA LEU A 60 5.14 -1.36 18.23
C LEU A 60 5.88 -0.06 18.54
N ALA A 61 6.55 0.01 19.70
CA ALA A 61 7.37 1.14 20.09
C ALA A 61 8.52 1.40 19.09
N LYS A 62 9.19 0.33 18.63
CA LYS A 62 10.26 0.41 17.63
C LYS A 62 9.76 0.81 16.25
N VAL A 63 8.60 0.31 15.81
CA VAL A 63 7.96 0.70 14.54
C VAL A 63 7.64 2.19 14.57
N ARG A 64 6.97 2.66 15.64
CA ARG A 64 6.60 4.07 15.80
C ARG A 64 7.81 5.00 15.96
N SER A 65 8.89 4.53 16.56
CA SER A 65 10.13 5.29 16.69
C SER A 65 11.01 5.25 15.44
N GLY A 66 10.60 4.54 14.38
CA GLY A 66 11.41 4.34 13.18
C GLY A 66 12.69 3.53 13.41
N ALA A 67 12.80 2.83 14.54
CA ALA A 67 13.99 2.10 14.97
C ALA A 67 13.95 0.62 14.56
N LEU A 68 13.14 0.27 13.55
CA LEU A 68 13.09 -1.06 12.95
C LEU A 68 13.71 -1.12 11.52
N PRO A 69 14.99 -0.72 11.30
CA PRO A 69 15.65 -0.90 10.01
C PRO A 69 15.76 -2.38 9.61
N ASP A 70 16.01 -3.28 10.57
CA ASP A 70 16.28 -4.70 10.33
C ASP A 70 15.16 -5.47 9.60
N LEU A 71 13.90 -5.00 9.62
CA LEU A 71 12.81 -5.59 8.82
C LEU A 71 12.60 -4.88 7.48
N LEU A 72 12.95 -3.61 7.39
CA LEU A 72 12.87 -2.82 6.15
C LEU A 72 13.99 -3.22 5.17
N ASP A 73 15.17 -3.56 5.68
CA ASP A 73 16.32 -3.97 4.87
C ASP A 73 16.21 -5.41 4.32
N LYS A 74 15.35 -6.26 4.91
CA LYS A 74 15.13 -7.66 4.46
C LYS A 74 14.22 -7.78 3.24
N HIS A 75 13.40 -6.78 3.00
CA HIS A 75 12.69 -6.62 1.75
C HIS A 75 13.25 -5.37 1.08
N PRO A 76 14.40 -5.46 0.37
CA PRO A 76 14.72 -4.40 -0.58
C PRO A 76 13.46 -4.26 -1.41
N THR A 77 12.84 -3.08 -1.30
CA THR A 77 11.67 -2.70 -2.07
C THR A 77 11.92 -3.26 -3.46
N THR A 78 11.06 -4.15 -3.94
CA THR A 78 11.17 -4.84 -5.23
C THR A 78 11.12 -3.77 -6.34
N SER A 79 12.19 -3.00 -6.46
CA SER A 79 12.41 -1.97 -7.46
C SER A 79 12.76 -2.62 -8.79
N ASP A 80 13.12 -3.90 -8.79
CA ASP A 80 13.75 -4.53 -9.94
C ASP A 80 12.81 -5.46 -10.72
N LEU A 81 11.52 -5.58 -10.33
CA LEU A 81 10.61 -6.49 -11.04
C LEU A 81 10.11 -5.92 -12.38
N PHE A 82 10.26 -4.61 -12.62
CA PHE A 82 9.79 -3.95 -13.83
C PHE A 82 10.85 -3.08 -14.53
N ASP A 83 12.11 -3.10 -14.10
CA ASP A 83 13.21 -2.37 -14.76
C ASP A 83 13.84 -3.21 -15.90
N LEU A 84 12.99 -3.83 -16.73
CA LEU A 84 13.41 -4.46 -17.99
C LEU A 84 13.40 -3.38 -19.08
N GLY A 85 14.39 -2.49 -19.01
CA GLY A 85 14.57 -1.42 -19.97
C GLY A 85 16.02 -1.04 -20.16
N ALA A 86 16.84 -1.94 -20.72
CA ALA A 86 17.88 -1.63 -21.73
C ALA A 86 18.91 -2.77 -21.86
N SER A 87 18.68 -3.69 -22.79
CA SER A 87 19.74 -4.15 -23.69
C SER A 87 19.09 -4.93 -24.82
N ASP A 88 18.85 -4.25 -25.93
CA ASP A 88 18.64 -4.87 -27.23
C ASP A 88 20.02 -4.91 -27.91
N PRO A 89 20.74 -6.05 -27.95
CA PRO A 89 21.86 -6.18 -28.85
C PRO A 89 21.29 -6.50 -30.24
N ALA A 90 21.23 -5.48 -31.09
CA ALA A 90 20.90 -5.62 -32.51
C ALA A 90 21.83 -6.66 -33.20
N PRO A 91 21.31 -7.41 -34.21
CA PRO A 91 22.05 -8.46 -34.91
C PRO A 91 23.14 -7.94 -35.85
#